data_AF-A0A2N5A6Z0-F1
#
_entry.id   AF-A0A2N5A6Z0-F1
#
_cell.length_a   1.000
_cell.length_b   1.000
_cell.length_c   1.000
_cell.angle_alpha   90.00
_cell.angle_beta   90.00
_cell.angle_gamma   90.00
#
_symmetry.space_group_name_H-M   'P 1'
#
loop_
_entity.id
_entity.type
_entity.pdbx_description
1 polymer ?
#
loop_
_entity_poly.entity_id
_entity_poly.type
_entity_poly.pdbx_seq_one_letter_code
_entity_poly.pdbx_strand_id
1 'polypeptide(L)'
;MTTQQEHQLKRGLKNRHIQLIALGGAVGTGLFLGIAQTIRMAGPSVLLGYAIAGAIAFFIMRQLGEMVVEEPVAGSFSHFANRYWGPFAGFMSGWNYWVLYVLVSMAELTAVGIY
;
A
#
# COMPACT_ATOMS: atom_id res chain seq x y z
N MET A 1 12.27 24.21 33.59
CA MET A 1 11.66 22.92 33.20
C MET A 1 10.58 23.23 32.17
N THR A 2 10.90 23.13 30.88
CA THR A 2 9.95 23.35 29.78
C THR A 2 9.12 22.09 29.59
N THR A 3 7.83 22.16 29.89
CA THR A 3 6.83 21.13 29.64
C THR A 3 6.71 20.92 28.12
N GLN A 4 7.19 19.79 27.61
CA GLN A 4 6.84 19.35 26.27
C GLN A 4 5.34 18.98 26.27
N GLN A 5 4.52 19.84 25.67
CA GLN A 5 3.17 19.44 25.27
C GLN A 5 3.31 18.39 24.16
N GLU A 6 3.12 17.12 24.50
CA GLU A 6 2.83 16.10 23.49
C GLU A 6 1.60 16.56 22.71
N HIS A 7 1.80 16.97 21.46
CA HIS A 7 0.70 17.15 20.50
C HIS A 7 0.12 15.77 20.20
N GLN A 8 -0.76 15.28 21.07
CA GLN A 8 -1.47 14.02 20.83
C GLN A 8 -2.40 14.19 19.63
N LEU A 9 -2.20 13.35 18.61
CA LEU A 9 -3.05 13.31 17.42
C LEU A 9 -4.50 13.02 17.82
N LYS A 10 -5.44 13.87 17.39
CA LYS A 10 -6.87 13.63 17.63
C LYS A 10 -7.33 12.43 16.77
N ARG A 11 -7.68 11.33 17.43
CA ARG A 11 -8.24 10.14 16.77
C ARG A 11 -9.68 10.40 16.33
N GLY A 12 -9.85 11.06 15.18
CA GLY A 12 -11.16 11.45 14.62
C GLY A 12 -11.56 10.71 13.33
N LEU A 13 -10.72 9.79 12.82
CA LEU A 13 -11.04 9.04 11.61
C LEU A 13 -12.15 8.03 11.89
N LYS A 14 -13.31 8.26 11.27
CA LYS A 14 -14.41 7.30 11.24
C LYS A 14 -14.10 6.18 10.25
N ASN A 15 -14.74 5.03 10.40
CA ASN A 15 -14.57 3.88 9.51
C ASN A 15 -14.71 4.25 8.02
N ARG A 16 -15.68 5.11 7.69
CA ARG A 16 -15.87 5.63 6.32
C ARG A 16 -14.65 6.40 5.80
N HIS A 17 -13.97 7.20 6.63
CA HIS A 17 -12.77 7.93 6.21
C HIS A 17 -11.64 6.95 5.88
N ILE A 18 -11.47 5.91 6.70
CA ILE A 18 -10.46 4.87 6.49
C ILE A 18 -10.73 4.11 5.19
N GLN A 19 -11.99 3.75 4.94
CA GLN A 19 -12.39 3.10 3.68
C GLN A 19 -12.14 3.98 2.46
N LEU A 20 -12.41 5.29 2.54
CA LEU A 20 -12.15 6.23 1.45
C LEU A 20 -10.65 6.39 1.19
N ILE A 21 -9.81 6.42 2.23
CA ILE A 21 -8.35 6.43 2.08
C ILE A 21 -7.88 5.14 1.42
N ALA A 22 -8.39 3.98 1.85
CA ALA A 22 -8.04 2.69 1.27
C ALA A 22 -8.45 2.59 -0.20
N LEU A 23 -9.66 3.00 -0.55
CA LEU A 23 -10.14 3.01 -1.93
C LEU A 23 -9.34 3.98 -2.80
N GLY A 24 -9.06 5.19 -2.30
CA GLY A 24 -8.25 6.19 -3.01
C GLY A 24 -6.81 5.74 -3.22
N GLY A 25 -6.22 5.00 -2.27
CA GLY A 25 -4.88 4.42 -2.43
C GLY A 25 -4.84 3.18 -3.31
N ALA A 26 -5.92 2.38 -3.37
CA ALA A 26 -5.97 1.15 -4.16
C ALA A 26 -6.24 1.41 -5.64
N VAL A 27 -7.04 2.43 -5.97
CA VAL A 27 -7.40 2.77 -7.35
C VAL A 27 -6.44 3.83 -7.88
N GLY A 28 -5.35 3.39 -8.52
CA GLY A 28 -4.31 4.27 -9.05
C GLY A 28 -4.17 4.23 -10.58
N THR A 29 -3.16 4.94 -11.06
CA THR A 29 -2.84 5.07 -12.49
C THR A 29 -2.49 3.73 -13.16
N GLY A 30 -2.03 2.73 -12.40
CA GLY A 30 -1.77 1.39 -12.93
C GLY A 30 -3.00 0.71 -13.54
N LEU A 31 -4.19 0.95 -12.98
CA LEU A 31 -5.44 0.42 -13.53
C LEU A 31 -5.86 1.14 -14.83
N PHE A 32 -5.58 2.44 -14.96
CA PHE A 32 -6.04 3.22 -16.11
C PHE A 32 -5.04 3.26 -17.26
N LEU A 33 -3.76 3.49 -16.93
CA LEU A 33 -2.69 3.61 -17.91
C LEU A 33 -2.22 2.24 -18.42
N GLY A 34 -2.18 1.23 -17.53
CA GLY A 34 -1.65 -0.09 -17.85
C GLY A 34 -2.66 -1.05 -18.49
N ILE A 35 -3.97 -0.83 -18.31
CA ILE A 35 -4.97 -1.84 -18.67
C ILE A 35 -5.12 -2.02 -20.18
N ALA A 36 -5.09 -0.93 -20.96
CA ALA A 36 -5.17 -1.01 -22.42
C ALA A 36 -4.00 -1.80 -23.01
N GLN A 37 -2.78 -1.55 -22.51
CA GLN A 37 -1.59 -2.29 -22.94
C GLN A 37 -1.65 -3.76 -22.49
N THR A 38 -2.07 -4.02 -21.26
CA THR A 38 -2.18 -5.38 -20.71
C THR A 38 -3.20 -6.20 -21.50
N ILE A 39 -4.37 -5.63 -21.81
CA ILE A 39 -5.40 -6.27 -22.64
C ILE A 39 -4.88 -6.54 -24.06
N ARG A 40 -4.16 -5.59 -24.67
CA ARG A 40 -3.58 -5.82 -26.01
C ARG A 40 -2.55 -6.94 -26.03
N MET A 41 -1.77 -7.11 -24.96
CA MET A 41 -0.73 -8.15 -24.88
C MET A 41 -1.30 -9.54 -24.54
N ALA A 42 -2.19 -9.64 -23.55
CA ALA A 42 -2.67 -10.93 -23.04
C ALA A 42 -4.10 -11.31 -23.52
N GLY A 43 -4.82 -10.40 -24.18
CA GLY A 43 -6.17 -10.66 -24.68
C GLY A 43 -7.18 -10.99 -23.56
N PRO A 44 -8.21 -11.81 -23.82
CA PRO A 44 -9.23 -12.17 -22.84
C PRO A 44 -8.68 -12.85 -21.57
N SER A 45 -7.47 -13.43 -21.64
CA SER A 45 -6.83 -14.12 -20.51
C SER A 45 -6.40 -13.17 -19.38
N VAL A 46 -6.36 -11.86 -19.62
CA VAL A 46 -6.08 -10.82 -18.60
C VAL A 46 -7.00 -10.96 -17.39
N LEU A 47 -8.26 -11.36 -17.58
CA LEU A 47 -9.21 -11.57 -16.49
C LEU A 47 -8.76 -12.67 -15.52
N LEU A 48 -8.19 -13.76 -16.05
CA LEU A 48 -7.62 -14.83 -15.22
C LEU A 48 -6.38 -14.34 -14.48
N GLY A 49 -5.54 -13.55 -15.14
CA GLY A 49 -4.37 -12.92 -14.50
C GLY A 49 -4.76 -12.04 -13.31
N TYR A 50 -5.75 -11.16 -13.49
CA TYR A 50 -6.27 -10.32 -12.41
C TYR A 50 -6.95 -11.13 -11.31
N ALA A 51 -7.67 -12.20 -11.64
CA ALA A 51 -8.31 -13.05 -10.64
C ALA A 51 -7.27 -13.75 -9.74
N ILE A 52 -6.21 -14.30 -10.33
CA ILE A 52 -5.13 -14.95 -9.57
C ILE A 52 -4.35 -13.92 -8.74
N ALA A 53 -3.95 -12.80 -9.34
CA ALA A 53 -3.25 -11.74 -8.64
C ALA A 53 -4.09 -11.17 -7.48
N GLY A 54 -5.39 -10.96 -7.71
CA GLY A 54 -6.35 -10.50 -6.72
C GLY A 54 -6.52 -11.50 -5.57
N ALA A 55 -6.58 -12.80 -5.86
CA ALA A 55 -6.64 -13.83 -4.84
C ALA A 55 -5.40 -13.84 -3.94
N ILE A 56 -4.20 -13.75 -4.53
CA ILE A 56 -2.94 -13.66 -3.77
C ILE A 56 -2.91 -12.39 -2.91
N ALA A 57 -3.26 -11.24 -3.49
CA ALA A 57 -3.32 -9.97 -2.76
C ALA A 57 -4.33 -10.01 -1.60
N PHE A 58 -5.48 -10.67 -1.79
CA PHE A 58 -6.48 -10.86 -0.74
C PHE A 58 -5.92 -11.64 0.45
N PHE A 59 -5.19 -12.73 0.22
CA PHE A 59 -4.56 -13.49 1.30
C PHE A 59 -3.51 -12.68 2.05
N ILE A 60 -2.68 -11.92 1.34
CA ILE A 60 -1.68 -11.03 1.95
C ILE A 60 -2.35 -9.96 2.82
N MET A 61 -3.36 -9.27 2.28
CA MET A 61 -4.07 -8.21 3.01
C MET A 61 -4.83 -8.75 4.22
N ARG A 62 -5.37 -9.97 4.13
CA ARG A 62 -6.01 -10.63 5.27
C ARG A 62 -5.00 -10.89 6.40
N GLN A 63 -3.84 -11.46 6.09
CA GLN A 63 -2.79 -11.71 7.09
C GLN A 63 -2.28 -10.41 7.73
N LEU A 64 -2.05 -9.37 6.92
CA LEU A 64 -1.66 -8.06 7.43
C LEU A 64 -2.74 -7.43 8.32
N GLY A 65 -4.02 -7.62 7.96
CA GLY A 65 -5.14 -7.16 8.77
C GLY A 65 -5.18 -7.82 10.15
N GLU A 66 -4.93 -9.12 10.22
CA GLU A 66 -4.84 -9.87 11.49
C GLU A 66 -3.70 -9.31 12.37
N MET A 67 -2.52 -9.05 11.78
CA MET A 67 -1.37 -8.46 12.49
C MET A 67 -1.65 -7.04 13.01
N VAL A 68 -2.34 -6.20 12.24
CA VAL A 68 -2.68 -4.82 12.63
C VAL A 68 -3.73 -4.78 13.74
N VAL A 69 -4.63 -5.77 13.79
CA VAL A 69 -5.61 -5.90 14.87
C VAL A 69 -4.93 -6.35 16.17
N GLU A 70 -3.96 -7.24 16.09
CA GLU A 70 -3.21 -7.74 17.25
C GLU A 70 -2.23 -6.69 17.81
N GLU A 71 -1.46 -6.02 16.96
CA GLU A 71 -0.54 -4.93 17.31
C GLU A 71 -0.98 -3.62 16.63
N PRO A 72 -1.89 -2.83 17.25
CA PRO A 72 -2.40 -1.60 16.67
C PRO A 72 -1.40 -0.45 16.83
N VAL A 73 -0.31 -0.51 16.07
CA VAL A 73 0.73 0.51 16.00
C VAL A 73 0.55 1.39 14.76
N ALA A 74 0.96 2.66 14.83
CA ALA A 74 1.04 3.55 13.67
C ALA A 74 2.29 3.24 12.81
N GLY A 75 2.53 1.95 12.54
CA GLY A 75 3.67 1.42 11.80
C GLY A 75 3.29 0.87 10.42
N SER A 76 4.19 0.99 9.45
CA SER A 76 4.06 0.34 8.13
C SER A 76 4.50 -1.13 8.19
N PHE A 77 4.34 -1.88 7.10
CA PHE A 77 4.83 -3.27 6.95
C PHE A 77 6.25 -3.48 7.47
N SER A 78 7.12 -2.49 7.29
CA SER A 78 8.51 -2.53 7.77
C SER A 78 8.65 -2.64 9.29
N HIS A 79 7.66 -2.18 10.05
CA HIS A 79 7.60 -2.40 11.49
C HIS A 79 7.43 -3.89 11.82
N PHE A 80 6.49 -4.56 11.17
CA PHE A 80 6.27 -5.99 11.33
C PHE A 80 7.48 -6.80 10.85
N ALA A 81 8.10 -6.42 9.72
CA ALA A 81 9.34 -7.04 9.26
C ALA A 81 10.49 -6.88 10.27
N ASN A 82 10.64 -5.69 10.87
CA ASN A 82 11.64 -5.46 11.91
C ASN A 82 11.38 -6.31 13.16
N ARG A 83 10.11 -6.38 13.58
CA ARG A 83 9.67 -7.06 14.79
C ARG A 83 9.77 -8.59 14.69
N TYR A 84 9.32 -9.17 13.59
CA TYR A 84 9.21 -10.62 13.42
C TYR A 84 10.42 -11.26 12.72
N TRP A 85 11.11 -10.56 11.83
CA TRP A 85 12.28 -11.08 11.10
C TRP A 85 13.62 -10.46 11.54
N GLY A 86 13.58 -9.33 12.25
CA GLY A 86 14.75 -8.69 12.82
C GLY A 86 15.17 -7.39 12.11
N PRO A 87 16.19 -6.71 12.65
CA PRO A 87 16.53 -5.33 12.25
C PRO A 87 16.89 -5.17 10.78
N PHE A 88 17.61 -6.14 10.22
CA PHE A 88 18.03 -6.12 8.81
C PHE A 88 16.84 -6.23 7.85
N ALA A 89 15.90 -7.14 8.13
CA ALA A 89 14.70 -7.30 7.32
C ALA A 89 13.83 -6.04 7.35
N GLY A 90 13.68 -5.42 8.53
CA GLY A 90 12.96 -4.14 8.66
C GLY A 90 13.64 -2.99 7.92
N PHE A 91 14.98 -2.92 7.92
CA PHE A 91 15.72 -1.92 7.15
C PHE A 91 15.54 -2.12 5.64
N MET A 92 15.72 -3.36 5.16
CA MET A 92 15.54 -3.70 3.75
C MET A 92 14.12 -3.43 3.26
N SER A 93 13.10 -3.84 4.03
CA SER A 93 11.70 -3.60 3.67
C SER A 93 11.38 -2.10 3.67
N GLY A 94 11.92 -1.34 4.63
CA GLY A 94 11.80 0.12 4.65
C GLY A 94 12.39 0.77 3.42
N TRP A 95 13.60 0.37 3.03
CA TRP A 95 14.24 0.87 1.82
C TRP A 95 13.48 0.47 0.55
N ASN A 96 13.04 -0.78 0.45
CA ASN A 96 12.23 -1.26 -0.67
C ASN A 96 10.93 -0.44 -0.80
N TYR A 97 10.26 -0.16 0.31
CA TYR A 97 9.04 0.63 0.33
C TYR A 97 9.27 2.08 -0.13
N TRP A 98 10.37 2.69 0.30
CA TRP A 98 10.75 4.02 -0.15
C TRP A 98 11.02 4.07 -1.66
N VAL A 99 11.80 3.12 -2.19
CA VAL A 99 12.08 3.03 -3.63
C VAL A 99 10.78 2.79 -4.42
N LEU A 100 9.92 1.90 -3.94
CA LEU A 100 8.62 1.63 -4.56
C LEU A 100 7.79 2.90 -4.66
N TYR A 101 7.69 3.69 -3.59
CA TYR A 101 6.95 4.95 -3.64
C TYR A 101 7.54 5.96 -4.60
N VAL A 102 8.88 6.11 -4.66
CA VAL A 102 9.51 7.00 -5.64
C VAL A 102 9.16 6.57 -7.07
N LEU A 103 9.23 5.28 -7.37
CA LEU A 103 8.88 4.76 -8.70
C LEU A 103 7.40 4.94 -9.02
N VAL A 104 6.51 4.66 -8.07
CA VAL A 104 5.07 4.85 -8.23
C VAL A 104 4.74 6.32 -8.46
N SER A 105 5.32 7.24 -7.68
CA SER A 105 5.11 8.68 -7.87
C SER A 105 5.57 9.16 -9.26
N MET A 106 6.68 8.63 -9.78
CA MET A 106 7.13 8.93 -11.14
C MET A 106 6.17 8.36 -12.21
N ALA A 107 5.65 7.15 -11.99
CA ALA A 107 4.64 6.55 -12.87
C ALA A 107 3.33 7.37 -12.87
N GLU A 108 2.88 7.82 -11.69
CA GLU A 108 1.71 8.69 -11.56
C GLU A 108 1.92 10.04 -12.25
N LEU A 109 3.09 10.67 -12.08
CA LEU A 109 3.43 11.92 -12.75
C LEU A 109 3.45 11.78 -14.28
N THR A 110 4.00 10.68 -14.78
CA THR A 110 3.98 10.36 -16.22
C THR A 110 2.55 10.19 -16.74
N ALA A 111 1.68 9.55 -15.94
CA ALA A 111 0.27 9.41 -16.29
C ALA A 111 -0.42 10.76 -16.43
N VAL A 112 -0.20 11.68 -15.48
CA VAL A 112 -0.73 13.05 -15.54
C VAL A 112 -0.17 13.83 -16.72
N GLY A 113 1.06 13.54 -17.17
CA GLY A 113 1.64 14.18 -18.35
C GLY A 113 1.07 13.69 -19.70
N ILE A 114 0.47 12.49 -19.73
CA ILE A 114 -0.11 11.89 -20.94
C ILE A 114 -1.59 12.29 -21.12
N TYR A 115 -2.30 12.56 -20.01
CA TYR A 115 -3.73 12.93 -19.99
C TYR A 115 -3.94 14.43 -19.80
#